data_AF-N9KG96-F1
#
_entry.id   AF-N9KG96-F1
#
_cell.length_a   1.000
_cell.length_b   1.000
_cell.length_c   1.000
_cell.angle_alpha   90.00
_cell.angle_beta   90.00
_cell.angle_gamma   90.00
#
_symmetry.space_group_name_H-M   'P 1'
#
loop_
_entity.id
_entity.type
_entity.pdbx_description
1 polymer ?
#
loop_
_entity_poly.entity_id
_entity_poly.type
_entity_poly.pdbx_seq_one_letter_code
_entity_poly.pdbx_strand_id
1 'polypeptide(L)'
;MSTHGFCAGTLVHTEQGLVPIQEIKVGDLVLSSPEHGNGLIREYKRVINTLKAESEDVYELIIRKRIYPDDEENDIRRDVYEMIYLTGRHPVYVENSVFIEGWDNASHIDQINARSRSWQVVKDLRLYNQIIVSSPQQGDETGYEIVNIAPVQNVNREYGFTSASTVDDNKPFDTVVYLSDEHYRIIGGDIKDDHSVNIFIDYFIGPYRHTDFPSDYPLYKDFQENYEKIIANVGGDIADIPTLRRPVYNFEVEEYHTYFVGEQGLWVHQ
;
A
#
# COMPACT_ATOMS: atom_id res chain seq x y z
N MET A 1 -11.39 -20.96 1.92
CA MET A 1 -9.98 -20.77 1.52
C MET A 1 -9.70 -19.30 1.69
N SER A 2 -8.65 -18.92 2.42
CA SER A 2 -8.28 -17.51 2.54
C SER A 2 -7.83 -17.05 1.16
N THR A 3 -8.59 -16.13 0.57
CA THR A 3 -8.33 -15.54 -0.74
C THR A 3 -7.56 -14.25 -0.52
N HIS A 4 -6.44 -14.11 -1.22
CA HIS A 4 -5.68 -12.87 -1.24
C HIS A 4 -6.21 -11.96 -2.34
N GLY A 5 -6.20 -10.65 -2.10
CA GLY A 5 -6.64 -9.69 -3.10
C GLY A 5 -6.56 -8.24 -2.65
N PHE A 6 -7.10 -7.36 -3.48
CA PHE A 6 -7.08 -5.91 -3.31
C PHE A 6 -8.49 -5.33 -3.20
N CYS A 7 -8.60 -4.18 -2.53
CA CYS A 7 -9.86 -3.45 -2.48
C CYS A 7 -10.23 -2.88 -3.86
N ALA A 8 -11.53 -2.60 -4.09
CA ALA A 8 -11.98 -1.93 -5.29
C ALA A 8 -11.29 -0.57 -5.48
N GLY A 9 -10.97 -0.23 -6.73
CA GLY A 9 -10.23 0.98 -7.10
C GLY A 9 -8.71 0.81 -7.11
N THR A 10 -8.15 -0.30 -6.63
CA THR A 10 -6.73 -0.61 -6.86
C THR A 10 -6.49 -0.77 -8.37
N LEU A 11 -5.55 0.00 -8.90
CA LEU A 11 -5.27 0.03 -10.33
C LEU A 11 -4.39 -1.15 -10.74
N VAL A 12 -4.60 -1.66 -11.93
CA VAL A 12 -3.85 -2.75 -12.56
C VAL A 12 -3.29 -2.22 -13.88
N HIS A 13 -2.02 -2.53 -14.17
CA HIS A 13 -1.43 -2.19 -15.45
C HIS A 13 -1.95 -3.13 -16.55
N THR A 14 -2.61 -2.57 -17.55
CA THR A 14 -3.16 -3.28 -18.72
C THR A 14 -2.60 -2.71 -20.02
N GLU A 15 -2.83 -3.38 -21.15
CA GLU A 15 -2.45 -2.85 -22.46
C GLU A 15 -3.19 -1.54 -22.82
N GLN A 16 -4.34 -1.27 -22.17
CA GLN A 16 -5.12 -0.03 -22.32
C GLN A 16 -4.75 1.05 -21.29
N GLY A 17 -3.81 0.80 -20.39
CA GLY A 17 -3.44 1.69 -19.28
C GLY A 17 -3.88 1.14 -17.93
N LEU A 18 -4.10 2.03 -16.96
CA LEU A 18 -4.50 1.67 -15.61
C LEU A 18 -6.01 1.39 -15.53
N VAL A 19 -6.38 0.20 -15.08
CA VAL A 19 -7.77 -0.24 -14.94
C VAL A 19 -8.03 -0.68 -13.49
N PRO A 20 -9.14 -0.28 -12.84
CA PRO A 20 -9.49 -0.76 -11.51
C PRO A 20 -9.64 -2.28 -11.48
N ILE A 21 -9.13 -2.92 -10.44
CA ILE A 21 -9.05 -4.38 -10.35
C ILE A 21 -10.41 -5.08 -10.44
N GLN A 22 -11.48 -4.46 -9.94
CA GLN A 22 -12.83 -5.01 -10.01
C GLN A 22 -13.41 -4.98 -11.44
N GLU A 23 -12.82 -4.20 -12.35
CA GLU A 23 -13.25 -4.08 -13.74
C GLU A 23 -12.51 -5.05 -14.68
N ILE A 24 -11.42 -5.68 -14.20
CA ILE A 24 -10.65 -6.67 -14.96
C ILE A 24 -11.50 -7.91 -15.26
N LYS A 25 -11.42 -8.38 -16.51
CA LYS A 25 -12.20 -9.50 -17.03
C LYS A 25 -11.29 -10.57 -17.61
N VAL A 26 -11.80 -11.80 -17.64
CA VAL A 26 -11.18 -12.89 -18.40
C VAL A 26 -11.02 -12.47 -19.86
N GLY A 27 -9.81 -12.59 -20.36
CA GLY A 27 -9.43 -12.16 -21.70
C GLY A 27 -8.67 -10.84 -21.75
N ASP A 28 -8.74 -10.00 -20.71
CA ASP A 28 -7.96 -8.76 -20.64
C ASP A 28 -6.45 -9.07 -20.61
N LEU A 29 -5.64 -8.15 -21.13
CA LEU A 29 -4.19 -8.27 -21.18
C LEU A 29 -3.57 -7.37 -20.11
N VAL A 30 -2.94 -7.99 -19.12
CA VAL A 30 -2.33 -7.32 -17.97
C VAL A 30 -0.81 -7.44 -18.03
N LEU A 31 -0.11 -6.41 -17.56
CA LEU A 31 1.34 -6.41 -17.47
C LEU A 31 1.78 -7.43 -16.43
N SER A 32 2.74 -8.28 -16.80
CA SER A 32 3.25 -9.38 -15.97
C SER A 32 4.76 -9.58 -16.19
N SER A 33 5.38 -10.35 -15.29
CA SER A 33 6.78 -10.77 -15.36
C SER A 33 6.94 -12.21 -14.85
N PRO A 34 7.92 -13.01 -15.28
CA PRO A 34 8.13 -14.35 -14.74
C PRO A 34 8.38 -14.33 -13.22
N GLU A 35 7.69 -15.19 -12.47
CA GLU A 35 7.75 -15.27 -10.99
C GLU A 35 9.17 -15.49 -10.42
N HIS A 36 10.04 -16.13 -11.20
CA HIS A 36 11.43 -16.47 -10.83
C HIS A 36 12.46 -15.48 -11.41
N GLY A 37 12.02 -14.26 -11.70
CA GLY A 37 12.87 -13.18 -12.20
C GLY A 37 13.06 -12.05 -11.19
N ASN A 38 13.41 -10.88 -11.72
CA ASN A 38 13.59 -9.62 -10.99
C ASN A 38 12.52 -8.59 -11.42
N GLY A 39 11.38 -9.06 -11.93
CA GLY A 39 10.31 -8.22 -12.44
C GLY A 39 10.66 -7.43 -13.71
N LEU A 40 11.90 -7.43 -14.23
CA LEU A 40 12.29 -6.56 -15.36
C LEU A 40 11.70 -6.99 -16.70
N ILE A 41 11.42 -8.28 -16.89
CA ILE A 41 10.77 -8.76 -18.12
C ILE A 41 9.32 -8.29 -18.11
N ARG A 42 8.92 -7.55 -19.15
CA ARG A 42 7.57 -6.97 -19.26
C ARG A 42 6.83 -7.58 -20.41
N GLU A 43 5.82 -8.38 -20.10
CA GLU A 43 4.96 -8.98 -21.10
C GLU A 43 3.50 -8.85 -20.68
N TYR A 44 2.64 -8.65 -21.67
CA TYR A 44 1.21 -8.73 -21.45
C TYR A 44 0.78 -10.19 -21.45
N LYS A 45 0.14 -10.61 -20.37
CA LYS A 45 -0.42 -11.95 -20.21
C LYS A 45 -1.93 -11.86 -20.10
N ARG A 46 -2.61 -12.83 -20.68
CA ARG A 46 -4.08 -12.89 -20.64
C ARG A 46 -4.55 -13.28 -19.25
N VAL A 47 -5.56 -12.57 -18.76
CA VAL A 47 -6.32 -12.96 -17.58
C VAL A 47 -7.15 -14.20 -17.91
N ILE A 48 -6.95 -15.27 -17.15
CA ILE A 48 -7.62 -16.58 -17.36
C ILE A 48 -8.72 -16.85 -16.34
N ASN A 49 -8.69 -16.19 -15.18
CA ASN A 49 -9.67 -16.33 -14.11
C ASN A 49 -9.81 -15.01 -13.34
N THR A 50 -10.99 -14.74 -12.78
CA THR A 50 -11.21 -13.63 -11.86
C THR A 50 -11.80 -14.15 -10.55
N LEU A 51 -11.39 -13.54 -9.45
CA LEU A 51 -11.72 -13.93 -8.10
C LEU A 51 -12.30 -12.74 -7.34
N LYS A 52 -13.37 -12.98 -6.60
CA LYS A 52 -13.95 -12.03 -5.66
C LYS A 52 -14.20 -12.73 -4.33
N ALA A 53 -13.61 -12.21 -3.27
CA ALA A 53 -13.94 -12.59 -1.90
C ALA A 53 -14.94 -11.58 -1.34
N GLU A 54 -15.96 -12.04 -0.64
CA GLU A 54 -17.02 -11.16 -0.13
C GLU A 54 -16.60 -10.34 1.09
N SER A 55 -15.63 -10.82 1.88
CA SER A 55 -15.24 -10.16 3.12
C SER A 55 -13.90 -10.65 3.66
N GLU A 56 -12.86 -9.83 3.55
CA GLU A 56 -11.50 -10.09 4.06
C GLU A 56 -10.97 -8.90 4.86
N ASP A 57 -10.08 -9.17 5.80
CA ASP A 57 -9.41 -8.15 6.61
C ASP A 57 -8.51 -7.28 5.72
N VAL A 58 -8.70 -5.96 5.81
CA VAL A 58 -7.98 -4.97 4.99
C VAL A 58 -6.77 -4.43 5.75
N TYR A 59 -5.64 -4.40 5.05
CA TYR A 59 -4.40 -3.78 5.48
C TYR A 59 -4.07 -2.61 4.57
N GLU A 60 -3.45 -1.60 5.14
CA GLU A 60 -2.79 -0.51 4.42
C GLU A 60 -1.34 -0.91 4.16
N LEU A 61 -0.89 -0.76 2.93
CA LEU A 61 0.51 -0.78 2.55
C LEU A 61 0.88 0.60 2.01
N ILE A 62 1.87 1.24 2.62
CA ILE A 62 2.46 2.49 2.14
C ILE A 62 3.85 2.20 1.59
N ILE A 63 4.04 2.56 0.32
CA ILE A 63 5.33 2.49 -0.36
C ILE A 63 5.84 3.90 -0.65
N ARG A 64 7.15 4.10 -0.61
CA ARG A 64 7.80 5.38 -0.89
C ARG A 64 8.96 5.23 -1.87
N LYS A 65 9.01 6.11 -2.87
CA LYS A 65 10.22 6.38 -3.65
C LYS A 65 10.79 7.73 -3.23
N ARG A 66 12.05 7.73 -2.82
CA ARG A 66 12.80 8.96 -2.56
C ARG A 66 13.47 9.44 -3.83
N ILE A 67 13.21 10.68 -4.20
CA ILE A 67 13.82 11.35 -5.35
C ILE A 67 14.90 12.28 -4.79
N TYR A 68 16.15 11.89 -5.04
CA TYR A 68 17.30 12.75 -4.82
C TYR A 68 17.49 13.60 -6.07
N PRO A 69 17.71 14.89 -5.88
CA PRO A 69 17.80 15.76 -7.02
C PRO A 69 19.28 15.97 -7.43
N ASP A 70 19.49 16.43 -8.67
CA ASP A 70 20.77 16.27 -9.37
C ASP A 70 21.83 17.34 -9.03
N ASP A 71 21.48 18.45 -8.36
CA ASP A 71 22.35 19.63 -8.22
C ASP A 71 22.41 20.16 -6.77
N GLU A 72 23.59 20.18 -6.15
CA GLU A 72 23.78 20.40 -4.69
C GLU A 72 23.38 21.80 -4.17
N GLU A 73 23.10 22.77 -5.04
CA GLU A 73 23.10 24.19 -4.67
C GLU A 73 21.74 24.73 -4.16
N ASN A 74 20.60 24.08 -4.46
CA ASN A 74 19.26 24.57 -4.07
C ASN A 74 18.21 23.48 -3.78
N ASP A 75 18.62 22.25 -3.54
CA ASP A 75 17.74 21.15 -3.87
C ASP A 75 16.85 20.60 -2.76
N ILE A 76 15.58 20.41 -3.12
CA ILE A 76 14.50 19.96 -2.24
C ILE A 76 14.31 18.47 -2.49
N ARG A 77 14.61 17.63 -1.50
CA ARG A 77 14.28 16.20 -1.54
C ARG A 77 12.76 16.04 -1.68
N ARG A 78 12.34 15.10 -2.52
CA ARG A 78 10.92 14.78 -2.73
C ARG A 78 10.69 13.31 -2.45
N ASP A 79 9.71 13.02 -1.61
CA ASP A 79 9.26 11.66 -1.39
C ASP A 79 7.91 11.47 -2.13
N VAL A 80 7.82 10.37 -2.88
CA VAL A 80 6.61 9.97 -3.59
C VAL A 80 6.02 8.77 -2.87
N TYR A 81 4.83 8.95 -2.30
CA TYR A 81 4.10 7.92 -1.57
C TYR A 81 2.95 7.36 -2.40
N GLU A 82 2.72 6.06 -2.28
CA GLU A 82 1.50 5.40 -2.76
C GLU A 82 0.92 4.51 -1.66
N MET A 83 -0.40 4.57 -1.49
CA MET A 83 -1.17 3.78 -0.53
C MET A 83 -2.02 2.75 -1.23
N ILE A 84 -1.82 1.49 -0.88
CA ILE A 84 -2.50 0.33 -1.45
C ILE A 84 -3.24 -0.39 -0.33
N TYR A 85 -4.53 -0.68 -0.53
CA TYR A 85 -5.36 -1.41 0.43
C TYR A 85 -5.63 -2.83 -0.06
N LEU A 86 -5.17 -3.80 0.71
CA LEU A 86 -5.09 -5.21 0.31
C LEU A 86 -5.23 -6.16 1.50
N THR A 87 -5.42 -7.44 1.23
CA THR A 87 -5.37 -8.45 2.30
C THR A 87 -3.95 -8.59 2.84
N GLY A 88 -3.78 -8.70 4.16
CA GLY A 88 -2.45 -8.75 4.77
C GLY A 88 -1.61 -9.97 4.36
N ARG A 89 -2.22 -11.03 3.83
CA ARG A 89 -1.47 -12.20 3.38
C ARG A 89 -1.00 -12.13 1.92
N HIS A 90 -1.33 -11.06 1.18
CA HIS A 90 -1.01 -10.98 -0.25
C HIS A 90 0.51 -11.01 -0.46
N PRO A 91 1.05 -11.83 -1.38
CA PRO A 91 2.48 -11.84 -1.62
C PRO A 91 2.92 -10.66 -2.48
N VAL A 92 3.99 -10.00 -2.07
CA VAL A 92 4.73 -8.99 -2.86
C VAL A 92 6.18 -9.41 -2.96
N TYR A 93 6.86 -8.99 -4.03
CA TYR A 93 8.27 -9.32 -4.22
C TYR A 93 9.18 -8.31 -3.50
N VAL A 94 9.99 -8.81 -2.57
CA VAL A 94 11.01 -8.03 -1.85
C VAL A 94 12.33 -8.20 -2.57
N GLU A 95 12.88 -7.13 -3.15
CA GLU A 95 14.22 -7.19 -3.77
C GLU A 95 15.30 -7.23 -2.69
N ASN A 96 15.20 -6.34 -1.70
CA ASN A 96 16.21 -6.19 -0.68
C ASN A 96 15.58 -5.90 0.68
N SER A 97 15.70 -6.84 1.61
CA SER A 97 15.33 -6.60 3.00
C SER A 97 16.52 -5.94 3.70
N VAL A 98 16.48 -4.61 3.86
CA VAL A 98 17.58 -3.85 4.47
C VAL A 98 17.50 -3.93 6.00
N PHE A 99 18.67 -4.03 6.63
CA PHE A 99 18.86 -3.83 8.06
C PHE A 99 19.23 -2.36 8.32
N ILE A 100 18.53 -1.66 9.20
CA ILE A 100 19.06 -0.43 9.79
C ILE A 100 19.88 -0.83 11.01
N GLU A 101 21.19 -0.62 10.94
CA GLU A 101 22.09 -0.76 12.08
C GLU A 101 21.61 0.09 13.26
N GLY A 102 21.19 -0.58 14.33
CA GLY A 102 20.92 0.10 15.59
C GLY A 102 20.05 -0.65 16.59
N TRP A 103 19.18 -1.57 16.16
CA TRP A 103 18.12 -2.10 17.05
C TRP A 103 17.97 -3.61 17.12
N ASP A 104 18.75 -4.39 16.35
CA ASP A 104 18.72 -5.85 16.44
C ASP A 104 20.14 -6.44 16.48
N ASN A 105 20.35 -7.44 17.36
CA ASN A 105 21.65 -8.10 17.51
C ASN A 105 22.09 -8.71 16.17
N ALA A 106 23.40 -8.64 15.86
CA ALA A 106 24.03 -9.19 14.66
C ALA A 106 23.71 -10.68 14.35
N SER A 107 23.10 -11.40 15.27
CA SER A 107 22.61 -12.77 15.12
C SER A 107 21.45 -12.97 14.14
N HIS A 108 20.79 -11.90 13.66
CA HIS A 108 19.64 -11.99 12.76
C HIS A 108 19.93 -11.63 11.28
N ILE A 109 21.16 -11.24 10.95
CA ILE A 109 21.55 -10.79 9.59
C ILE A 109 21.23 -11.85 8.54
N ASP A 110 21.50 -13.13 8.83
CA ASP A 110 21.22 -14.23 7.91
C ASP A 110 19.71 -14.41 7.66
N GLN A 111 18.87 -14.17 8.68
CA GLN A 111 17.41 -14.24 8.53
C GLN A 111 16.86 -13.07 7.73
N ILE A 112 17.48 -11.89 7.79
CA ILE A 112 17.09 -10.70 7.04
C ILE A 112 17.45 -10.87 5.56
N ASN A 113 18.70 -11.28 5.27
CA ASN A 113 19.15 -11.53 3.91
C ASN A 113 18.39 -12.69 3.25
N ALA A 114 17.92 -13.68 4.02
CA ALA A 114 17.09 -14.78 3.52
C ALA A 114 15.71 -14.31 3.00
N ARG A 115 15.28 -13.09 3.30
CA ARG A 115 14.01 -12.50 2.83
C ARG A 115 14.18 -11.63 1.58
N SER A 116 15.41 -11.27 1.23
CA SER A 116 15.72 -10.57 -0.02
C SER A 116 15.49 -11.50 -1.22
N ARG A 117 15.10 -10.92 -2.35
CA ARG A 117 14.78 -11.62 -3.62
C ARG A 117 13.79 -12.76 -3.44
N SER A 118 12.72 -12.48 -2.71
CA SER A 118 11.70 -13.49 -2.39
C SER A 118 10.29 -12.90 -2.31
N TRP A 119 9.31 -13.76 -2.55
CA TRP A 119 7.90 -13.45 -2.31
C TRP A 119 7.61 -13.48 -0.81
N GLN A 120 7.11 -12.37 -0.29
CA GLN A 120 6.80 -12.20 1.13
C GLN A 120 5.36 -11.74 1.29
N VAL A 121 4.68 -12.27 2.29
CA VAL A 121 3.32 -11.82 2.61
C VAL A 121 3.38 -10.43 3.26
N VAL A 122 2.48 -9.54 2.83
CA VAL A 122 2.51 -8.11 3.20
C VAL A 122 2.61 -7.89 4.71
N LYS A 123 1.74 -8.53 5.51
CA LYS A 123 1.70 -8.32 6.96
C LYS A 123 2.95 -8.76 7.72
N ASP A 124 3.83 -9.55 7.08
CA ASP A 124 5.08 -10.02 7.70
C ASP A 124 6.28 -9.16 7.27
N LEU A 125 6.10 -8.25 6.31
CA LEU A 125 7.13 -7.33 5.86
C LEU A 125 7.56 -6.41 7.01
N ARG A 126 8.82 -5.98 6.94
CA ARG A 126 9.40 -5.04 7.90
C ARG A 126 9.69 -3.72 7.22
N LEU A 127 9.85 -2.70 8.03
CA LEU A 127 10.15 -1.37 7.54
C LEU A 127 11.53 -1.31 6.93
N TYR A 128 11.68 -0.43 5.94
CA TYR A 128 12.87 -0.33 5.11
C TYR A 128 13.17 -1.59 4.28
N ASN A 129 12.23 -2.54 4.21
CA ASN A 129 12.24 -3.50 3.11
C ASN A 129 12.08 -2.73 1.80
N GLN A 130 12.99 -2.99 0.87
CA GLN A 130 12.94 -2.49 -0.50
C GLN A 130 12.26 -3.54 -1.37
N ILE A 131 11.17 -3.13 -1.99
CA ILE A 131 10.34 -3.95 -2.87
C ILE A 131 10.57 -3.56 -4.33
N ILE A 132 10.22 -4.50 -5.22
CA ILE A 132 10.17 -4.19 -6.65
C ILE A 132 8.85 -3.51 -6.96
N VAL A 133 8.98 -2.30 -7.47
CA VAL A 133 7.90 -1.49 -7.98
C VAL A 133 8.38 -0.94 -9.31
N SER A 134 7.54 -1.06 -10.32
CA SER A 134 7.91 -0.79 -11.69
C SER A 134 7.10 0.36 -12.26
N SER A 135 7.70 1.54 -12.29
CA SER A 135 7.15 2.59 -13.14
C SER A 135 7.28 2.13 -14.60
N PRO A 136 6.17 1.86 -15.32
CA PRO A 136 6.24 1.36 -16.70
C PRO A 136 6.85 2.39 -17.66
N GLN A 137 6.98 3.64 -17.21
CA GLN A 137 7.36 4.78 -18.04
C GLN A 137 8.82 5.17 -17.90
N GLN A 138 9.52 4.79 -16.83
CA GLN A 138 10.87 5.30 -16.55
C GLN A 138 11.98 4.26 -16.50
N GLY A 139 11.71 2.97 -16.34
CA GLY A 139 12.80 1.96 -16.32
C GLY A 139 13.83 2.17 -15.20
N ASP A 140 13.58 3.08 -14.26
CA ASP A 140 14.52 3.45 -13.22
C ASP A 140 14.60 2.35 -12.15
N GLU A 141 15.81 1.83 -11.96
CA GLU A 141 16.24 0.90 -10.90
C GLU A 141 16.20 1.53 -9.49
N THR A 142 15.08 2.12 -9.10
CA THR A 142 14.94 2.75 -7.77
C THR A 142 13.92 1.98 -6.96
N GLY A 143 14.43 1.14 -6.05
CA GLY A 143 13.63 0.35 -5.13
C GLY A 143 12.74 1.25 -4.27
N TYR A 144 11.49 0.85 -4.12
CA TYR A 144 10.55 1.53 -3.22
C TYR A 144 10.72 0.95 -1.84
N GLU A 145 10.65 1.81 -0.84
CA GLU A 145 10.73 1.43 0.56
C GLU A 145 9.32 1.21 1.11
N ILE A 146 9.17 0.16 1.90
CA ILE A 146 7.99 -0.01 2.75
C ILE A 146 8.08 1.02 3.89
N VAL A 147 7.06 1.88 3.98
CA VAL A 147 6.94 2.94 5.01
C VAL A 147 5.96 2.57 6.10
N ASN A 148 4.90 1.83 5.77
CA ASN A 148 3.93 1.38 6.77
C ASN A 148 3.19 0.14 6.26
N ILE A 149 2.94 -0.79 7.17
CA ILE A 149 2.01 -1.89 6.98
C ILE A 149 1.21 -2.07 8.24
N ALA A 150 -0.09 -1.82 8.17
CA ALA A 150 -0.96 -1.85 9.33
C ALA A 150 -2.37 -2.34 8.97
N PRO A 151 -3.06 -3.04 9.88
CA PRO A 151 -4.48 -3.29 9.71
C PRO A 151 -5.24 -1.96 9.69
N VAL A 152 -6.23 -1.86 8.82
CA VAL A 152 -7.16 -0.72 8.81
C VAL A 152 -8.23 -0.97 9.86
N GLN A 153 -8.30 -0.16 10.92
CA GLN A 153 -9.28 -0.36 11.98
C GLN A 153 -10.68 0.11 11.59
N ASN A 154 -11.68 -0.72 11.89
CA ASN A 154 -13.07 -0.48 11.52
C ASN A 154 -13.70 0.61 12.40
N VAL A 155 -13.81 1.83 11.87
CA VAL A 155 -14.51 2.94 12.53
C VAL A 155 -16.00 2.90 12.23
N ASN A 156 -16.39 2.52 11.03
CA ASN A 156 -17.72 1.98 10.78
C ASN A 156 -17.65 1.21 9.45
N ARG A 157 -18.74 0.57 9.03
CA ARG A 157 -18.76 -0.25 7.82
C ARG A 157 -18.26 0.48 6.56
N GLU A 158 -18.24 1.82 6.57
CA GLU A 158 -17.80 2.69 5.48
C GLU A 158 -16.39 3.26 5.68
N TYR A 159 -15.96 3.50 6.92
CA TYR A 159 -14.68 4.13 7.27
C TYR A 159 -13.71 3.21 8.00
N GLY A 160 -12.45 3.34 7.62
CA GLY A 160 -11.29 2.78 8.28
C GLY A 160 -10.41 3.86 8.89
N PHE A 161 -9.65 3.51 9.92
CA PHE A 161 -8.61 4.34 10.50
C PHE A 161 -7.32 3.56 10.67
N THR A 162 -6.20 4.18 10.31
CA THR A 162 -4.88 3.60 10.49
C THR A 162 -3.99 4.61 11.19
N SER A 163 -3.55 4.33 12.42
CA SER A 163 -2.72 5.27 13.16
C SER A 163 -1.25 5.22 12.71
N ALA A 164 -0.56 6.36 12.79
CA ALA A 164 0.90 6.46 12.71
C ALA A 164 1.61 5.74 13.83
N SER A 165 0.98 5.64 15.00
CA SER A 165 1.58 4.95 16.15
C SER A 165 1.54 3.42 16.04
N THR A 166 0.72 2.85 15.15
CA THR A 166 0.36 1.43 15.26
C THR A 166 1.36 0.43 14.69
N VAL A 167 2.34 0.80 13.84
CA VAL A 167 3.49 -0.08 13.51
C VAL A 167 4.72 0.71 13.00
N ASP A 168 5.18 1.75 13.73
CA ASP A 168 6.51 2.43 13.67
C ASP A 168 6.48 3.95 13.39
N ASP A 169 7.47 4.65 13.95
CA ASP A 169 7.71 6.11 13.96
C ASP A 169 7.93 6.71 12.55
N ASN A 170 7.89 5.87 11.50
CA ASN A 170 8.12 6.25 10.10
C ASN A 170 6.83 6.52 9.31
N LYS A 171 5.65 6.19 9.85
CA LYS A 171 4.40 6.59 9.18
C LYS A 171 4.27 8.12 9.28
N PRO A 172 4.13 8.83 8.16
CA PRO A 172 4.16 10.30 8.19
C PRO A 172 2.92 10.92 8.85
N PHE A 173 1.79 10.19 8.96
CA PHE A 173 0.54 10.70 9.55
C PHE A 173 -0.51 9.61 9.82
N ASP A 174 -1.48 9.90 10.70
CA ASP A 174 -2.68 9.08 10.89
C ASP A 174 -3.61 9.17 9.67
N THR A 175 -4.21 8.07 9.20
CA THR A 175 -5.01 8.07 7.96
C THR A 175 -6.45 7.65 8.20
N VAL A 176 -7.40 8.46 7.72
CA VAL A 176 -8.81 8.06 7.59
C VAL A 176 -9.06 7.63 6.16
N VAL A 177 -9.58 6.42 5.96
CA VAL A 177 -9.89 5.87 4.65
C VAL A 177 -11.38 5.57 4.54
N TYR A 178 -12.02 6.00 3.46
CA TYR A 178 -13.33 5.54 3.05
C TYR A 178 -13.18 4.52 1.93
N LEU A 179 -13.75 3.35 2.11
CA LEU A 179 -13.80 2.32 1.08
C LEU A 179 -15.25 2.21 0.57
N SER A 180 -15.42 2.30 -0.75
CA SER A 180 -16.69 1.99 -1.42
C SER A 180 -16.51 0.75 -2.30
N ASP A 181 -17.60 0.27 -2.88
CA ASP A 181 -17.58 -0.87 -3.79
C ASP A 181 -16.85 -0.57 -5.11
N GLU A 182 -16.60 0.71 -5.41
CA GLU A 182 -15.99 1.17 -6.67
C GLU A 182 -14.58 1.75 -6.50
N HIS A 183 -14.26 2.30 -5.33
CA HIS A 183 -13.00 2.97 -5.07
C HIS A 183 -12.79 3.19 -3.57
N TYR A 184 -11.56 3.48 -3.17
CA TYR A 184 -11.25 4.07 -1.87
C TYR A 184 -10.89 5.55 -2.00
N ARG A 185 -11.05 6.30 -0.91
CA ARG A 185 -10.63 7.70 -0.76
C ARG A 185 -9.97 7.88 0.58
N ILE A 186 -8.97 8.73 0.62
CA ILE A 186 -8.29 9.10 1.85
C ILE A 186 -8.80 10.49 2.26
N ILE A 187 -9.30 10.59 3.48
CA ILE A 187 -10.12 11.72 3.98
C ILE A 187 -9.40 12.49 5.09
N GLY A 188 -8.24 12.03 5.53
CA GLY A 188 -7.50 12.67 6.59
C GLY A 188 -6.07 12.17 6.67
N GLY A 189 -5.22 13.05 7.17
CA GLY A 189 -3.79 12.93 7.34
C GLY A 189 -3.29 14.22 7.92
N ASP A 190 -3.07 14.29 9.24
CA ASP A 190 -2.30 15.40 9.81
C ASP A 190 -0.85 15.17 9.39
N ILE A 191 -0.53 15.57 8.16
CA ILE A 191 0.85 15.82 7.78
C ILE A 191 1.24 17.00 8.65
N LYS A 192 1.72 16.73 9.87
CA LYS A 192 2.39 17.76 10.63
C LYS A 192 3.52 18.22 9.75
N ASP A 193 3.38 19.43 9.23
CA ASP A 193 4.50 20.20 8.72
C ASP A 193 5.49 20.25 9.89
N ASP A 194 6.43 19.31 9.91
CA ASP A 194 7.55 19.37 10.81
C ASP A 194 8.42 20.54 10.33
N HIS A 195 8.04 21.74 10.76
CA HIS A 195 8.79 22.98 10.54
C HIS A 195 10.21 22.91 11.14
N SER A 196 10.63 21.79 11.74
CA SER A 196 12.00 21.59 12.23
C SER A 196 12.98 21.06 11.17
N VAL A 197 12.52 20.62 9.99
CA VAL A 197 13.40 20.22 8.88
C VAL A 197 12.98 20.90 7.59
N ASN A 198 13.86 21.76 7.06
CA ASN A 198 13.61 22.54 5.84
C ASN A 198 13.17 21.65 4.65
N ILE A 199 11.89 21.81 4.28
CA ILE A 199 11.30 21.65 2.94
C ILE A 199 11.41 20.24 2.35
N PHE A 200 10.36 19.42 2.53
CA PHE A 200 10.04 18.28 1.66
C PHE A 200 8.70 18.58 0.98
N ILE A 201 8.65 18.59 -0.36
CA ILE A 201 7.36 18.55 -1.07
C ILE A 201 7.05 17.08 -1.26
N ASP A 202 6.27 16.52 -0.34
CA ASP A 202 5.80 15.14 -0.43
C ASP A 202 4.66 15.04 -1.45
N TYR A 203 4.76 14.06 -2.34
CA TYR A 203 3.75 13.79 -3.36
C TYR A 203 3.05 12.47 -3.03
N PHE A 204 1.74 12.49 -3.05
CA PHE A 204 0.92 11.31 -2.84
C PHE A 204 0.23 10.96 -4.16
N ILE A 205 0.45 9.73 -4.62
CA ILE A 205 -0.09 9.18 -5.86
C ILE A 205 -1.22 8.19 -5.53
N GLY A 206 -2.14 7.98 -6.47
CA GLY A 206 -3.31 7.15 -6.28
C GLY A 206 -4.55 7.97 -5.90
N PRO A 207 -5.58 7.34 -5.31
CA PRO A 207 -6.85 8.01 -4.99
C PRO A 207 -6.76 8.90 -3.74
N TYR A 208 -5.55 9.25 -3.31
CA TYR A 208 -5.32 10.21 -2.25
C TYR A 208 -5.82 11.59 -2.68
N ARG A 209 -6.62 12.23 -1.82
CA ARG A 209 -6.99 13.64 -1.97
C ARG A 209 -6.74 14.33 -0.64
N HIS A 210 -5.61 15.05 -0.54
CA HIS A 210 -5.41 15.97 0.57
C HIS A 210 -6.57 16.96 0.56
N THR A 211 -7.36 16.93 1.63
CA THR A 211 -8.51 17.78 1.78
C THR A 211 -8.48 18.29 3.21
N ASP A 212 -8.18 19.58 3.36
CA ASP A 212 -8.37 20.32 4.59
C ASP A 212 -9.88 20.39 4.84
N PHE A 213 -10.47 19.32 5.37
CA PHE A 213 -11.89 19.33 5.67
C PHE A 213 -12.13 20.24 6.88
N PRO A 214 -12.95 21.28 6.73
CA PRO A 214 -13.43 22.04 7.89
C PRO A 214 -14.06 21.10 8.91
N SER A 215 -13.97 21.43 10.19
CA SER A 215 -14.50 20.60 11.28
C SER A 215 -16.02 20.36 11.20
N ASP A 216 -16.76 21.15 10.43
CA ASP A 216 -18.19 21.01 10.18
C ASP A 216 -18.54 20.22 8.90
N TYR A 217 -17.54 19.73 8.16
CA TYR A 217 -17.78 18.90 6.99
C TYR A 217 -18.48 17.58 7.41
N PRO A 218 -19.59 17.17 6.76
CA PRO A 218 -20.41 16.06 7.22
C PRO A 218 -19.62 14.74 7.42
N LEU A 219 -18.66 14.48 6.53
CA LEU A 219 -17.82 13.28 6.58
C LEU A 219 -16.87 13.29 7.78
N TYR A 220 -16.27 14.44 8.08
CA TYR A 220 -15.36 14.60 9.21
C TYR A 220 -16.12 14.53 10.53
N LYS A 221 -17.29 15.17 10.59
CA LYS A 221 -18.19 15.07 11.75
C LYS A 221 -18.66 13.64 12.00
N ASP A 222 -19.05 12.91 10.96
CA ASP A 222 -19.46 11.51 11.08
C ASP A 222 -18.28 10.61 11.52
N PHE A 223 -17.08 10.85 10.98
CA PHE A 223 -15.86 10.18 11.44
C PHE A 223 -15.62 10.44 12.94
N GLN A 224 -15.63 11.70 13.39
CA GLN A 224 -15.42 12.05 14.81
C GLN A 224 -16.44 11.37 15.72
N GLU A 225 -17.73 11.47 15.38
CA GLU A 225 -18.79 10.91 16.22
C GLU A 225 -18.77 9.38 16.29
N ASN A 226 -18.40 8.69 15.21
CA ASN A 226 -18.30 7.23 15.21
C ASN A 226 -17.02 6.76 15.91
N TYR A 227 -15.89 7.39 15.61
CA TYR A 227 -14.58 7.05 16.18
C TYR A 227 -14.56 7.21 17.70
N GLU A 228 -15.00 8.35 18.23
CA GLU A 228 -15.02 8.61 19.67
C GLU A 228 -15.89 7.59 20.43
N LYS A 229 -17.06 7.24 19.88
CA LYS A 229 -17.96 6.24 20.48
C LYS A 229 -17.32 4.85 20.49
N ILE A 230 -16.62 4.47 19.43
CA ILE A 230 -15.96 3.17 19.34
C ILE A 230 -14.80 3.08 20.32
N ILE A 231 -13.93 4.10 20.34
CA ILE A 231 -12.81 4.19 21.28
C ILE A 231 -13.31 4.09 22.71
N ALA A 232 -14.42 4.77 23.06
CA ALA A 232 -15.03 4.63 24.39
C ALA A 232 -15.49 3.19 24.69
N ASN A 233 -16.04 2.47 23.71
CA ASN A 233 -16.50 1.08 23.87
C ASN A 233 -15.34 0.08 24.04
N VAL A 234 -14.19 0.33 23.41
CA VAL A 234 -12.98 -0.50 23.53
C VAL A 234 -12.02 0.00 24.60
N GLY A 235 -12.47 0.91 25.48
CA GLY A 235 -11.67 1.37 26.63
C GLY A 235 -10.50 2.28 26.29
N GLY A 236 -10.50 2.91 25.11
CA GLY A 236 -9.45 3.81 24.68
C GLY A 236 -8.37 3.18 23.80
N ASP A 237 -8.35 1.86 23.67
CA ASP A 237 -7.29 1.14 22.96
C ASP A 237 -7.64 0.92 21.49
N ILE A 238 -6.88 1.56 20.60
CA ILE A 238 -7.06 1.41 19.16
C ILE A 238 -6.76 -0.01 18.67
N ALA A 239 -5.88 -0.75 19.33
CA ALA A 239 -5.52 -2.10 18.96
C ALA A 239 -6.68 -3.09 19.16
N ASP A 240 -7.63 -2.73 20.03
CA ASP A 240 -8.82 -3.52 20.32
C ASP A 240 -9.97 -3.27 19.31
N ILE A 241 -9.85 -2.27 18.43
CA ILE A 241 -10.80 -2.08 17.34
C ILE A 241 -10.62 -3.23 16.32
N PRO A 242 -11.69 -3.89 15.86
CA PRO A 242 -11.58 -4.93 14.84
C PRO A 242 -11.06 -4.37 13.51
N THR A 243 -10.29 -5.16 12.78
CA THR A 243 -9.89 -4.84 11.40
C THR A 243 -11.13 -4.66 10.50
N LEU A 244 -11.10 -3.65 9.66
CA LEU A 244 -12.10 -3.38 8.64
C LEU A 244 -12.09 -4.51 7.62
N ARG A 245 -13.29 -5.03 7.33
CA ARG A 245 -13.47 -6.10 6.34
C ARG A 245 -14.19 -5.60 5.11
N ARG A 246 -13.67 -5.94 3.93
CA ARG A 246 -14.25 -5.54 2.64
C ARG A 246 -14.19 -6.66 1.61
N PRO A 247 -15.03 -6.60 0.55
CA PRO A 247 -14.80 -7.40 -0.63
C PRO A 247 -13.43 -7.10 -1.21
N VAL A 248 -12.73 -8.15 -1.64
CA VAL A 248 -11.43 -8.02 -2.33
C VAL A 248 -11.44 -8.79 -3.64
N TYR A 249 -10.64 -8.30 -4.58
CA TYR A 249 -10.57 -8.78 -5.95
C TYR A 249 -9.16 -9.26 -6.25
N ASN A 250 -9.06 -10.30 -7.07
CA ASN A 250 -7.83 -10.85 -7.59
C ASN A 250 -8.13 -11.53 -8.93
N PHE A 251 -7.11 -11.90 -9.68
CA PHE A 251 -7.26 -12.62 -10.94
C PHE A 251 -6.02 -13.48 -11.19
N GLU A 252 -6.16 -14.45 -12.08
CA GLU A 252 -5.04 -15.29 -12.49
C GLU A 252 -4.66 -14.97 -13.93
N VAL A 253 -3.35 -14.99 -14.20
CA VAL A 253 -2.79 -14.76 -15.54
C VAL A 253 -2.20 -16.05 -16.10
N GLU A 254 -2.17 -16.15 -17.43
CA GLU A 254 -1.45 -17.25 -18.08
C GLU A 254 0.07 -17.17 -17.84
N GLU A 255 0.69 -18.33 -17.66
CA GLU A 255 2.15 -18.58 -17.58
C GLU A 255 2.92 -17.99 -16.37
N TYR A 256 2.68 -16.73 -15.99
CA TYR A 256 3.60 -15.98 -15.13
C TYR A 256 3.18 -15.84 -13.67
N HIS A 257 1.91 -16.13 -13.35
CA HIS A 257 1.34 -16.09 -11.99
C HIS A 257 1.53 -14.77 -11.22
N THR A 258 1.89 -13.68 -11.90
CA THR A 258 2.14 -12.37 -11.29
C THR A 258 1.52 -11.26 -12.12
N TYR A 259 1.43 -10.07 -11.55
CA TYR A 259 0.98 -8.87 -12.24
C TYR A 259 1.44 -7.62 -11.48
N PHE A 260 1.17 -6.44 -12.05
CA PHE A 260 1.54 -5.16 -11.47
C PHE A 260 0.31 -4.33 -11.08
N VAL A 261 0.32 -3.81 -9.84
CA VAL A 261 -0.77 -3.00 -9.27
C VAL A 261 -0.30 -1.64 -8.77
N GLY A 262 -1.25 -0.72 -8.60
CA GLY A 262 -0.95 0.67 -8.24
C GLY A 262 -0.46 1.48 -9.44
N GLU A 263 -0.33 2.79 -9.27
CA GLU A 263 0.24 3.68 -10.28
C GLU A 263 1.73 3.45 -10.47
N GLN A 264 2.44 3.06 -9.39
CA GLN A 264 3.87 2.79 -9.45
C GLN A 264 4.18 1.35 -9.88
N GLY A 265 3.20 0.47 -10.01
CA GLY A 265 3.40 -0.91 -10.47
C GLY A 265 4.10 -1.81 -9.46
N LEU A 266 3.54 -1.96 -8.26
CA LEU A 266 3.95 -2.96 -7.29
C LEU A 266 3.84 -4.37 -7.89
N TRP A 267 4.92 -5.15 -7.81
CA TRP A 267 4.93 -6.53 -8.33
C TRP A 267 4.33 -7.52 -7.32
N VAL A 268 3.26 -8.18 -7.73
CA VAL A 268 2.48 -9.06 -6.86
C VAL A 268 2.24 -10.42 -7.49
N HIS A 269 2.04 -11.42 -6.65
CA HIS A 269 1.73 -12.79 -7.07
C HIS A 269 0.25 -13.09 -6.82
N GLN A 270 -0.41 -13.77 -7.77
CA GLN A 270 -1.82 -14.17 -7.68
C GLN A 270 -2.14 -15.07 -6.48
#